data_AF-A0A962EAF2-F1
#
_entry.id   AF-A0A962EAF2-F1
#
_cell.length_a   1.000
_cell.length_b   1.000
_cell.length_c   1.000
_cell.angle_alpha   90.00
_cell.angle_beta   90.00
_cell.angle_gamma   90.00
#
_symmetry.space_group_name_H-M   'P 1'
#
loop_
_entity.id
_entity.type
_entity.pdbx_description
1 polymer ?
#
loop_
_entity_poly.entity_id
_entity_poly.type
_entity_poly.pdbx_seq_one_letter_code
_entity_poly.pdbx_strand_id
1 'polypeptide(L)'
;MRGFSEGSGKVNEDAFAMWSGPRLRCAIVADGAGGTGNGKLAAQQAVGMALAAAQSGRLDNESALSGLLYHIDQHLALVGEGGMTTLVMVLIEGEELVGAAVGDSVAWTLDGQGELLDLTESASRKPLLGSGSAIVRSFCCRLNNRLLLMTDGAYRYVPLAQSMRLFGTADLAAGAKNHFAAIRAAQGQLPDDATVVLLDPNLSEGRR
;
A
#
# COMPACT_ATOMS: atom_id res chain seq x y z
N MET A 1 8.28 6.58 8.46
CA MET A 1 7.87 5.82 7.24
C MET A 1 8.85 6.09 6.11
N ARG A 2 8.98 5.14 5.18
CA ARG A 2 9.77 5.26 3.94
C ARG A 2 9.04 4.55 2.81
N GLY A 3 9.10 5.10 1.60
CA GLY A 3 8.46 4.54 0.41
C GLY A 3 9.46 4.47 -0.73
N PHE A 4 9.38 3.40 -1.53
CA PHE A 4 10.26 3.12 -2.65
C PHE A 4 9.41 2.60 -3.80
N SER A 5 9.65 3.10 -5.01
CA SER A 5 8.95 2.65 -6.21
C SER A 5 9.92 2.61 -7.38
N GLU A 6 9.89 1.52 -8.14
CA GLU A 6 10.67 1.34 -9.36
C GLU A 6 9.75 0.81 -10.47
N GLY A 7 9.79 1.45 -11.64
CA GLY A 7 9.00 1.01 -12.78
C GLY A 7 9.65 -0.13 -13.56
N SER A 8 8.84 -0.93 -14.25
CA SER A 8 9.24 -2.05 -15.12
C SER A 8 9.98 -1.66 -16.41
N GLY A 9 10.23 -0.36 -16.62
CA GLY A 9 10.75 0.20 -17.88
C GLY A 9 9.68 0.74 -18.83
N LYS A 10 8.40 0.63 -18.44
CA LYS A 10 7.27 1.38 -19.03
C LYS A 10 6.94 2.60 -18.18
N VAL A 11 5.85 3.29 -18.51
CA VAL A 11 5.27 4.31 -17.62
C VAL A 11 4.85 3.62 -16.33
N ASN A 12 5.41 4.04 -15.20
CA ASN A 12 5.06 3.51 -13.90
C ASN A 12 3.60 3.88 -13.56
N GLU A 13 2.73 2.88 -13.42
CA GLU A 13 1.31 3.00 -13.07
C GLU A 13 1.05 2.87 -11.55
N ASP A 14 2.05 2.52 -10.74
CA ASP A 14 1.95 2.55 -9.28
C ASP A 14 1.88 3.99 -8.74
N ALA A 15 1.16 4.15 -7.63
CA ALA A 15 1.16 5.35 -6.81
C ALA A 15 1.23 5.01 -5.32
N PHE A 16 1.87 5.87 -4.53
CA PHE A 16 1.88 5.73 -3.08
C PHE A 16 1.93 7.10 -2.40
N ALA A 17 1.49 7.14 -1.15
CA ALA A 17 1.62 8.30 -0.29
C ALA A 17 1.87 7.91 1.16
N MET A 18 2.51 8.82 1.89
CA MET A 18 2.69 8.72 3.33
C MET A 18 2.48 10.09 3.96
N TRP A 19 1.89 10.12 5.14
CA TRP A 19 1.73 11.35 5.90
C TRP A 19 1.78 11.07 7.40
N SER A 20 2.54 11.89 8.13
CA SER A 20 2.61 11.87 9.60
C SER A 20 2.02 13.17 10.13
N GLY A 21 0.90 13.08 10.84
CA GLY A 21 0.41 14.14 11.72
C GLY A 21 0.90 13.97 13.16
N PRO A 22 0.50 14.85 14.09
CA PRO A 22 0.90 14.79 15.49
C PRO A 22 0.45 13.52 16.24
N ARG A 23 -0.62 12.86 15.77
CA ARG A 23 -1.17 11.63 16.38
C ARG A 23 -1.32 10.50 15.37
N LEU A 24 -1.82 10.85 14.19
CA LEU A 24 -2.17 9.90 13.14
C LEU A 24 -1.06 9.80 12.09
N ARG A 25 -0.70 8.58 11.70
CA ARG A 25 0.14 8.28 10.54
C ARG A 25 -0.70 7.59 9.48
N CYS A 26 -0.42 7.88 8.21
CA CYS A 26 -1.10 7.30 7.07
C CYS A 26 -0.07 6.78 6.06
N ALA A 27 -0.32 5.59 5.52
CA ALA A 27 0.41 5.03 4.40
C ALA A 27 -0.57 4.42 3.39
N ILE A 28 -0.28 4.61 2.11
CA ILE A 28 -1.16 4.24 1.00
C ILE A 28 -0.30 3.69 -0.13
N VAL A 29 -0.71 2.57 -0.74
CA VAL A 29 -0.19 2.08 -2.02
C VAL A 29 -1.35 1.76 -2.95
N ALA A 30 -1.14 1.95 -4.24
CA ALA A 30 -2.09 1.67 -5.30
C ALA A 30 -1.32 1.24 -6.55
N ASP A 31 -1.85 0.24 -7.25
CA ASP A 31 -1.34 -0.30 -8.50
C ASP A 31 -2.39 -0.01 -9.58
N GLY A 32 -1.99 0.75 -10.59
CA GLY A 32 -2.86 1.19 -11.68
C GLY A 32 -3.05 0.09 -12.72
N ALA A 33 -4.29 -0.31 -12.97
CA ALA A 33 -4.62 -1.26 -14.02
C ALA A 33 -5.07 -0.54 -15.29
N GLY A 34 -4.48 -0.89 -16.44
CA GLY A 34 -5.03 -0.47 -17.72
C GLY A 34 -4.10 -0.59 -18.91
N GLY A 35 -2.78 -0.54 -18.75
CA GLY A 35 -1.83 -0.67 -19.87
C GLY A 35 -1.96 0.40 -20.97
N THR A 36 -2.92 1.33 -20.83
CA THR A 36 -3.21 2.45 -21.72
C THR A 36 -2.83 3.80 -21.10
N GLY A 37 -2.28 3.81 -19.88
CA GLY A 37 -1.93 5.02 -19.12
C GLY A 37 -3.04 5.52 -18.19
N ASN A 38 -4.27 5.02 -18.33
CA ASN A 38 -5.39 5.40 -17.47
C ASN A 38 -5.26 4.79 -16.06
N GLY A 39 -4.53 3.67 -15.91
CA GLY A 39 -4.24 3.06 -14.62
C GLY A 39 -3.44 3.99 -13.72
N LYS A 40 -2.39 4.61 -14.27
CA LYS A 40 -1.60 5.63 -13.56
C LYS A 40 -2.45 6.77 -13.02
N LEU A 41 -3.33 7.34 -13.86
CA LEU A 41 -4.19 8.45 -13.44
C LEU A 41 -5.16 8.01 -12.33
N ALA A 42 -5.76 6.83 -12.45
CA ALA A 42 -6.62 6.26 -11.43
C ALA A 42 -5.89 6.04 -10.10
N ALA A 43 -4.69 5.45 -10.12
CA ALA A 43 -3.86 5.23 -8.93
C ALA A 43 -3.49 6.56 -8.25
N GLN A 44 -3.06 7.56 -9.02
CA GLN A 44 -2.72 8.89 -8.50
C GLN A 44 -3.92 9.61 -7.89
N GLN A 45 -5.07 9.56 -8.55
CA GLN A 45 -6.31 10.16 -8.03
C GLN A 45 -6.79 9.45 -6.76
N ALA A 46 -6.80 8.11 -6.74
CA ALA A 46 -7.20 7.33 -5.57
C ALA A 46 -6.31 7.64 -4.35
N VAL A 47 -4.99 7.62 -4.54
CA VAL A 47 -4.02 7.96 -3.50
C VAL A 47 -4.19 9.40 -3.03
N GLY A 48 -4.37 10.35 -3.94
CA GLY A 48 -4.57 11.77 -3.62
C GLY A 48 -5.83 12.02 -2.79
N MET A 49 -6.95 11.42 -3.18
CA MET A 49 -8.22 11.50 -2.44
C MET A 49 -8.11 10.88 -1.05
N ALA A 50 -7.52 9.68 -0.96
CA ALA A 50 -7.34 8.99 0.30
C ALA A 50 -6.41 9.76 1.25
N LEU A 51 -5.32 10.32 0.74
CA LEU A 51 -4.40 11.16 1.50
C LEU A 51 -5.08 12.43 2.03
N ALA A 52 -5.84 13.12 1.17
CA ALA A 52 -6.57 14.33 1.57
C ALA A 52 -7.60 14.03 2.67
N ALA A 53 -8.29 12.88 2.58
CA ALA A 53 -9.21 12.43 3.61
C ALA A 53 -8.50 12.17 4.95
N ALA A 54 -7.33 11.50 4.94
CA ALA A 54 -6.53 11.29 6.14
C ALA A 54 -6.08 12.61 6.80
N GLN A 55 -5.60 13.56 5.99
CA GLN A 55 -5.17 14.87 6.47
C GLN A 55 -6.31 15.71 7.07
N SER A 56 -7.55 15.46 6.64
CA SER A 56 -8.73 16.16 7.18
C SER A 56 -9.14 15.68 8.58
N GLY A 57 -8.59 14.57 9.07
CA GLY A 57 -8.88 14.02 10.41
C GLY A 57 -10.25 13.36 10.55
N ARG A 58 -10.94 13.05 9.45
CA ARG A 58 -12.30 12.48 9.44
C ARG A 58 -12.35 10.95 9.43
N LEU A 59 -11.19 10.29 9.51
CA LEU A 59 -11.08 8.84 9.40
C LEU A 59 -10.57 8.28 10.74
N ASP A 60 -11.43 7.57 11.45
CA ASP A 60 -11.15 7.06 12.79
C ASP A 60 -11.55 5.58 12.99
N ASN A 61 -12.21 4.96 12.00
CA ASN A 61 -12.68 3.57 12.11
C ASN A 61 -12.85 2.88 10.75
N GLU A 62 -13.04 1.56 10.78
CA GLU A 62 -13.19 0.69 9.60
C GLU A 62 -14.34 1.11 8.68
N SER A 63 -15.45 1.57 9.23
CA SER A 63 -16.62 2.03 8.46
C SER A 63 -16.30 3.32 7.70
N ALA A 64 -15.58 4.26 8.33
CA ALA A 64 -15.14 5.49 7.70
C ALA A 64 -14.17 5.23 6.53
N LEU A 65 -13.19 4.34 6.70
CA LEU A 65 -12.31 3.94 5.60
C LEU A 65 -13.08 3.21 4.49
N SER A 66 -13.99 2.31 4.84
CA SER A 66 -14.79 1.58 3.84
C SER A 66 -15.62 2.56 3.01
N GLY A 67 -16.31 3.50 3.67
CA GLY A 67 -17.08 4.56 3.02
C GLY A 67 -16.22 5.46 2.12
N LEU A 68 -15.00 5.78 2.53
CA LEU A 68 -14.04 6.52 1.72
C LEU A 68 -13.67 5.75 0.44
N LEU A 69 -13.31 4.47 0.54
CA LEU A 69 -12.93 3.69 -0.64
C LEU A 69 -14.12 3.47 -1.59
N TYR A 70 -15.34 3.31 -1.06
CA TYR A 70 -16.54 3.32 -1.89
C TYR A 70 -16.73 4.66 -2.61
N HIS A 71 -16.51 5.78 -1.92
CA HIS A 71 -16.61 7.10 -2.54
C HIS A 71 -15.56 7.29 -3.65
N ILE A 72 -14.32 6.85 -3.41
CA ILE A 72 -13.25 6.87 -4.42
C ILE A 72 -13.64 6.01 -5.62
N ASP A 73 -14.15 4.80 -5.41
CA ASP A 73 -14.58 3.91 -6.49
C ASP A 73 -15.64 4.56 -7.40
N GLN A 74 -16.69 5.14 -6.79
CA GLN A 74 -17.74 5.82 -7.54
C GLN A 74 -17.23 7.06 -8.28
N HIS A 75 -16.32 7.82 -7.65
CA HIS A 75 -15.71 8.98 -8.29
C HIS A 75 -14.90 8.59 -9.52
N LEU A 76 -13.99 7.62 -9.37
CA LEU A 76 -13.16 7.14 -10.46
C LEU A 76 -13.99 6.50 -11.58
N ALA A 77 -15.07 5.79 -11.25
CA ALA A 77 -15.98 5.25 -12.26
C ALA A 77 -16.66 6.34 -13.11
N LEU A 78 -16.89 7.51 -12.51
CA LEU A 78 -17.53 8.65 -13.19
C LEU A 78 -16.53 9.49 -14.00
N VAL A 79 -15.33 9.75 -13.46
CA VAL A 79 -14.38 10.74 -14.04
C VAL A 79 -13.02 10.16 -14.43
N GLY A 80 -12.71 8.91 -14.08
CA GLY A 80 -11.40 8.29 -14.24
C GLY A 80 -11.09 7.78 -15.65
N GLU A 81 -11.90 8.15 -16.65
CA GLU A 81 -11.72 7.77 -18.07
C GLU A 81 -11.51 6.27 -18.30
N GLY A 82 -12.15 5.43 -17.48
CA GLY A 82 -12.05 3.97 -17.53
C GLY A 82 -10.76 3.40 -16.90
N GLY A 83 -9.92 4.23 -16.29
CA GLY A 83 -8.81 3.79 -15.45
C GLY A 83 -9.29 3.12 -14.18
N MET A 84 -8.58 2.07 -13.76
CA MET A 84 -8.87 1.34 -12.53
C MET A 84 -7.61 1.16 -11.70
N THR A 85 -7.75 0.91 -10.41
CA THR A 85 -6.59 0.72 -9.53
C THR A 85 -6.91 -0.15 -8.32
N THR A 86 -5.90 -0.84 -7.79
CA THR A 86 -5.92 -1.36 -6.43
C THR A 86 -5.78 -0.20 -5.44
N LEU A 87 -6.07 -0.42 -4.16
CA LEU A 87 -5.64 0.50 -3.11
C LEU A 87 -5.58 -0.23 -1.78
N VAL A 88 -4.47 -0.04 -1.06
CA VAL A 88 -4.35 -0.40 0.35
C VAL A 88 -4.01 0.87 1.11
N MET A 89 -4.87 1.23 2.06
CA MET A 89 -4.68 2.37 2.95
C MET A 89 -4.66 1.89 4.39
N VAL A 90 -3.73 2.43 5.17
CA VAL A 90 -3.67 2.24 6.63
C VAL A 90 -3.59 3.59 7.34
N LEU A 91 -4.22 3.63 8.50
CA LEU A 91 -4.19 4.70 9.48
C LEU A 91 -3.70 4.12 10.81
N ILE A 92 -2.74 4.81 11.43
CA ILE A 92 -2.07 4.33 12.62
C ILE A 92 -2.04 5.43 13.67
N GLU A 93 -2.68 5.18 14.81
CA GLU A 93 -2.63 6.04 15.99
C GLU A 93 -2.01 5.26 17.16
N GLY A 94 -0.82 5.67 17.59
CA GLY A 94 -0.02 4.87 18.53
C GLY A 94 0.32 3.49 17.94
N GLU A 95 -0.18 2.44 18.60
CA GLU A 95 -0.06 1.03 18.20
C GLU A 95 -1.33 0.50 17.53
N GLU A 96 -2.41 1.27 17.45
CA GLU A 96 -3.64 0.82 16.81
C GLU A 96 -3.58 1.13 15.31
N LEU A 97 -3.86 0.11 14.49
CA LEU A 97 -3.91 0.20 13.05
C LEU A 97 -5.32 -0.12 12.57
N VAL A 98 -5.86 0.75 11.72
CA VAL A 98 -7.07 0.49 10.93
C VAL A 98 -6.73 0.66 9.46
N GLY A 99 -7.18 -0.25 8.62
CA GLY A 99 -6.93 -0.20 7.19
C GLY A 99 -8.12 -0.64 6.35
N ALA A 100 -8.02 -0.37 5.06
CA ALA A 100 -8.94 -0.90 4.07
C ALA A 100 -8.21 -1.16 2.75
N ALA A 101 -8.69 -2.18 2.02
CA ALA A 101 -8.08 -2.67 0.80
C ALA A 101 -9.10 -3.02 -0.28
N VAL A 102 -8.69 -2.82 -1.53
CA VAL A 102 -9.29 -3.33 -2.77
C VAL A 102 -8.15 -3.77 -3.69
N GLY A 103 -8.29 -4.93 -4.33
CA GLY A 103 -7.28 -5.46 -5.26
C GLY A 103 -6.36 -6.47 -4.60
N ASP A 104 -5.16 -6.58 -5.15
CA ASP A 104 -4.14 -7.59 -4.80
C ASP A 104 -2.82 -6.99 -4.30
N SER A 105 -2.75 -5.66 -4.11
CA SER A 105 -1.72 -5.06 -3.26
C SER A 105 -1.93 -5.50 -1.81
N VAL A 106 -0.83 -5.59 -1.05
CA VAL A 106 -0.83 -6.25 0.27
C VAL A 106 -0.40 -5.32 1.40
N ALA A 107 -0.89 -5.60 2.61
CA ALA A 107 -0.35 -5.08 3.87
C ALA A 107 0.04 -6.22 4.81
N TRP A 108 1.34 -6.34 5.09
CA TRP A 108 1.93 -7.40 5.90
C TRP A 108 2.63 -6.84 7.13
N THR A 109 2.48 -7.51 8.26
CA THR A 109 3.25 -7.25 9.49
C THR A 109 3.63 -8.57 10.15
N LEU A 110 4.49 -8.52 11.16
CA LEU A 110 4.63 -9.63 12.11
C LEU A 110 3.77 -9.36 13.34
N ASP A 111 3.20 -10.43 13.91
CA ASP A 111 2.53 -10.38 15.21
C ASP A 111 3.53 -10.33 16.38
N GLY A 112 3.03 -10.44 17.62
CA GLY A 112 3.86 -10.42 18.82
C GLY A 112 4.74 -11.68 19.00
N GLN A 113 4.45 -12.74 18.25
CA GLN A 113 5.16 -14.02 18.25
C GLN A 113 6.18 -14.11 17.10
N GLY A 114 6.14 -13.15 16.16
CA GLY A 114 7.00 -13.11 14.99
C GLY A 114 6.42 -13.87 13.79
N GLU A 115 5.15 -14.26 13.84
CA GLU A 115 4.44 -14.89 12.73
C GLU A 115 3.91 -13.83 11.75
N LEU A 116 3.84 -14.18 10.47
CA LEU A 116 3.29 -13.29 9.46
C LEU A 116 1.78 -13.09 9.68
N LEU A 117 1.37 -11.84 9.68
CA LEU A 117 -0.02 -11.43 9.55
C LEU A 117 -0.24 -10.72 8.21
N ASP A 118 -1.00 -11.35 7.31
CA ASP A 118 -1.49 -10.72 6.09
C ASP A 118 -2.83 -10.03 6.36
N LEU A 119 -2.79 -8.71 6.51
CA LEU A 119 -3.97 -7.89 6.82
C LEU A 119 -4.94 -7.77 5.63
N THR A 120 -4.47 -8.17 4.45
CA THR A 120 -5.18 -8.07 3.17
C THR A 120 -5.61 -9.41 2.61
N GLU A 121 -5.43 -10.53 3.34
CA GLU A 121 -5.76 -11.88 2.85
C GLU A 121 -7.23 -12.00 2.39
N SER A 122 -8.14 -11.30 3.07
CA SER A 122 -9.57 -11.31 2.74
C SER A 122 -9.98 -10.30 1.66
N ALA A 123 -9.05 -9.48 1.16
CA ALA A 123 -9.30 -8.45 0.15
C ALA A 123 -9.75 -9.06 -1.18
N SER A 124 -10.78 -8.46 -1.79
CA SER A 124 -11.22 -8.92 -3.10
C SER A 124 -10.27 -8.41 -4.17
N ARG A 125 -9.72 -9.32 -4.99
CA ARG A 125 -8.84 -8.95 -6.11
C ARG A 125 -9.56 -8.12 -7.18
N LYS A 126 -10.86 -8.36 -7.37
CA LYS A 126 -11.73 -7.65 -8.31
C LYS A 126 -13.16 -7.57 -7.75
N PRO A 127 -13.99 -6.65 -8.24
CA PRO A 127 -13.64 -5.55 -9.15
C PRO A 127 -12.79 -4.47 -8.44
N LEU A 128 -11.95 -3.77 -9.21
CA LEU A 128 -11.00 -2.75 -8.74
C LEU A 128 -11.70 -1.40 -8.47
N LEU A 129 -11.01 -0.46 -7.81
CA LEU A 129 -11.50 0.92 -7.73
C LEU A 129 -11.56 1.54 -9.13
N GLY A 130 -12.61 2.32 -9.39
CA GLY A 130 -12.94 2.84 -10.72
C GLY A 130 -13.91 1.96 -11.50
N SER A 131 -14.30 0.81 -10.95
CA SER A 131 -15.34 -0.04 -11.53
C SER A 131 -16.75 0.40 -11.16
N GLY A 132 -16.91 1.18 -10.09
CA GLY A 132 -18.20 1.55 -9.51
C GLY A 132 -18.90 0.39 -8.78
N SER A 133 -18.20 -0.72 -8.57
CA SER A 133 -18.71 -1.90 -7.87
C SER A 133 -17.67 -2.58 -6.97
N ALA A 134 -16.60 -1.87 -6.61
CA ALA A 134 -15.48 -2.40 -5.83
C ALA A 134 -15.96 -3.03 -4.51
N ILE A 135 -15.35 -4.16 -4.13
CA ILE A 135 -15.64 -4.83 -2.86
C ILE A 135 -14.54 -4.47 -1.87
N VAL A 136 -14.84 -3.47 -1.03
CA VAL A 136 -13.91 -2.98 -0.02
C VAL A 136 -13.84 -3.94 1.16
N ARG A 137 -12.62 -4.19 1.64
CA ARG A 137 -12.37 -4.95 2.87
C ARG A 137 -11.60 -4.09 3.85
N SER A 138 -12.23 -3.78 4.97
CA SER A 138 -11.58 -3.14 6.12
C SER A 138 -10.97 -4.19 7.04
N PHE A 139 -9.99 -3.76 7.83
CA PHE A 139 -9.31 -4.56 8.84
C PHE A 139 -8.78 -3.66 9.94
N CYS A 140 -8.58 -4.22 11.12
CA CYS A 140 -7.88 -3.57 12.22
C CYS A 140 -6.95 -4.55 12.94
N CYS A 141 -5.84 -4.05 13.48
CA CYS A 141 -4.95 -4.83 14.33
C CYS A 141 -4.12 -3.91 15.23
N ARG A 142 -3.54 -4.50 16.28
CA ARG A 142 -2.46 -3.86 17.02
C ARG A 142 -1.14 -4.06 16.28
N LEU A 143 -0.45 -2.97 15.96
CA LEU A 143 0.82 -2.96 15.25
C LEU A 143 1.99 -3.11 16.23
N ASN A 144 2.50 -4.34 16.36
CA ASN A 144 3.64 -4.65 17.24
C ASN A 144 5.00 -4.59 16.53
N ASN A 145 5.00 -4.61 15.19
CA ASN A 145 6.20 -4.73 14.39
C ASN A 145 6.13 -3.85 13.14
N ARG A 146 7.12 -3.97 12.28
CA ARG A 146 7.16 -3.28 10.99
C ARG A 146 5.97 -3.69 10.13
N LEU A 147 5.38 -2.68 9.51
CA LEU A 147 4.36 -2.81 8.50
C LEU A 147 4.96 -2.61 7.11
N LEU A 148 4.61 -3.49 6.19
CA LEU A 148 4.95 -3.45 4.77
C LEU A 148 3.67 -3.32 3.96
N LEU A 149 3.58 -2.28 3.16
CA LEU A 149 2.57 -2.13 2.10
C LEU A 149 3.26 -2.34 0.76
N MET A 150 2.73 -3.20 -0.10
CA MET A 150 3.40 -3.56 -1.36
C MET A 150 2.41 -3.73 -2.51
N THR A 151 2.80 -3.28 -3.70
CA THR A 151 2.12 -3.64 -4.96
C THR A 151 2.58 -5.00 -5.44
N ASP A 152 1.90 -5.58 -6.42
CA ASP A 152 2.11 -6.98 -6.78
C ASP A 152 3.48 -7.25 -7.42
N GLY A 153 4.01 -6.27 -8.16
CA GLY A 153 5.36 -6.27 -8.69
C GLY A 153 6.44 -6.29 -7.61
N ALA A 154 6.12 -5.88 -6.38
CA ALA A 154 7.06 -5.94 -5.26
C ALA A 154 7.02 -7.27 -4.50
N TYR A 155 5.86 -7.90 -4.29
CA TYR A 155 5.78 -9.10 -3.42
C TYR A 155 5.75 -10.44 -4.17
N ARG A 156 5.33 -10.49 -5.44
CA ARG A 156 5.13 -11.77 -6.15
C ARG A 156 6.42 -12.51 -6.51
N TYR A 157 7.52 -11.76 -6.68
CA TYR A 157 8.76 -12.30 -7.24
C TYR A 157 9.84 -12.59 -6.19
N VAL A 158 9.60 -12.24 -4.92
CA VAL A 158 10.50 -12.51 -3.81
C VAL A 158 9.76 -13.34 -2.77
N PRO A 159 10.26 -14.53 -2.38
CA PRO A 159 9.63 -15.32 -1.33
C PRO A 159 9.48 -14.52 -0.05
N LEU A 160 8.32 -14.65 0.61
CA LEU A 160 7.99 -13.93 1.85
C LEU A 160 9.14 -13.92 2.87
N ALA A 161 9.72 -15.10 3.17
CA ALA A 161 10.79 -15.20 4.15
C ALA A 161 12.03 -14.38 3.76
N GLN A 162 12.30 -14.21 2.46
CA GLN A 162 13.36 -13.35 1.97
C GLN A 162 12.96 -11.87 2.10
N SER A 163 11.73 -11.50 1.72
CA SER A 163 11.19 -10.14 1.90
C SER A 163 11.32 -9.70 3.37
N MET A 164 10.87 -10.53 4.30
CA MET A 164 10.95 -10.23 5.74
C MET A 164 12.39 -10.06 6.24
N ARG A 165 13.34 -10.88 5.75
CA ARG A 165 14.77 -10.71 6.11
C ARG A 165 15.33 -9.40 5.58
N LEU A 166 15.05 -9.05 4.33
CA LEU A 166 15.57 -7.83 3.70
C LEU A 166 15.03 -6.57 4.39
N PHE A 167 13.74 -6.58 4.71
CA PHE A 167 13.09 -5.49 5.44
C PHE A 167 13.27 -5.56 6.96
N GLY A 168 13.89 -6.61 7.50
CA GLY A 168 14.29 -6.74 8.90
C GLY A 168 15.58 -5.99 9.25
N THR A 169 16.27 -5.43 8.26
CA THR A 169 17.51 -4.65 8.47
C THR A 169 17.23 -3.26 9.05
N ALA A 170 18.18 -2.67 9.80
CA ALA A 170 18.01 -1.33 10.36
C ALA A 170 17.92 -0.23 9.27
N ASP A 171 18.58 -0.45 8.14
CA ASP A 171 18.55 0.46 6.99
C ASP A 171 17.44 0.04 6.01
N LEU A 172 16.27 0.68 6.15
CA LEU A 172 15.11 0.44 5.30
C LEU A 172 15.40 0.70 3.81
N ALA A 173 16.29 1.65 3.49
CA ALA A 173 16.62 1.96 2.11
C ALA A 173 17.50 0.87 1.48
N ALA A 174 18.48 0.37 2.24
CA ALA A 174 19.25 -0.80 1.83
C ALA A 174 18.35 -2.03 1.67
N GLY A 175 17.40 -2.25 2.60
CA GLY A 175 16.41 -3.32 2.52
C GLY A 175 15.61 -3.29 1.22
N ALA A 176 15.00 -2.14 0.88
CA ALA A 176 14.24 -1.97 -0.35
C ALA A 176 15.09 -2.12 -1.62
N LYS A 177 16.29 -1.52 -1.64
CA LYS A 177 17.22 -1.68 -2.76
C LYS A 177 17.59 -3.15 -3.00
N ASN A 178 17.90 -3.88 -1.93
CA ASN A 178 18.22 -5.30 -2.01
C ASN A 178 17.02 -6.15 -2.42
N HIS A 179 15.81 -5.74 -2.03
CA HIS A 179 14.57 -6.39 -2.44
C HIS A 179 14.34 -6.27 -3.94
N PHE A 180 14.43 -5.07 -4.51
CA PHE A 180 14.33 -4.88 -5.96
C PHE A 180 15.48 -5.54 -6.73
N ALA A 181 16.69 -5.54 -6.17
CA ALA A 181 17.81 -6.28 -6.74
C ALA A 181 17.54 -7.80 -6.76
N ALA A 182 16.87 -8.35 -5.74
CA ALA A 182 16.50 -9.77 -5.71
C ALA A 182 15.48 -10.11 -6.81
N ILE A 183 14.50 -9.24 -7.07
CA ILE A 183 13.55 -9.40 -8.19
C ILE A 183 14.31 -9.46 -9.50
N ARG A 184 15.20 -8.49 -9.77
CA ARG A 184 16.03 -8.48 -10.98
C ARG A 184 16.93 -9.70 -11.09
N ALA A 185 17.50 -10.18 -9.99
CA ALA A 185 18.33 -11.38 -10.00
C ALA A 185 17.53 -12.62 -10.40
N ALA A 186 16.26 -12.70 -10.02
CA ALA A 186 15.38 -13.82 -10.36
C ALA A 186 14.76 -13.71 -11.77
N GLN A 187 14.44 -12.49 -12.23
CA GLN A 187 13.64 -12.24 -13.43
C GLN A 187 14.40 -11.57 -14.57
N GLY A 188 15.67 -11.21 -14.37
CA GLY A 188 16.52 -10.43 -15.30
C GLY A 188 16.23 -8.93 -15.29
N GLN A 189 14.96 -8.55 -15.17
CA GLN A 189 14.48 -7.16 -15.03
C GLN A 189 13.31 -7.12 -14.03
N LEU A 190 12.74 -5.94 -13.77
CA LEU A 190 11.47 -5.85 -13.04
C LEU A 190 10.33 -6.29 -13.98
N PRO A 191 9.56 -7.36 -13.66
CA PRO A 191 8.47 -7.81 -14.52
C PRO A 191 7.30 -6.83 -14.57
N ASP A 192 7.05 -6.15 -13.45
CA ASP A 192 6.00 -5.16 -13.26
C ASP A 192 6.50 -3.98 -12.41
N ASP A 193 5.71 -2.92 -12.34
CA ASP A 193 5.97 -1.81 -11.44
C ASP A 193 5.94 -2.29 -9.98
N ALA A 194 6.95 -1.88 -9.21
CA ALA A 194 7.17 -2.42 -7.88
C ALA A 194 7.27 -1.28 -6.87
N THR A 195 6.31 -1.24 -5.96
CA THR A 195 6.24 -0.24 -4.89
C THR A 195 6.19 -0.91 -3.52
N VAL A 196 6.97 -0.36 -2.59
CA VAL A 196 7.03 -0.79 -1.18
C VAL A 196 6.97 0.45 -0.30
N VAL A 197 6.03 0.46 0.65
CA VAL A 197 5.97 1.42 1.75
C VAL A 197 6.20 0.70 3.07
N LEU A 198 7.14 1.22 3.85
CA LEU A 198 7.56 0.68 5.14
C LEU A 198 7.23 1.65 6.26
N LEU A 199 6.62 1.12 7.31
CA LEU A 199 6.48 1.78 8.59
C LEU A 199 7.12 0.94 9.68
N ASP A 200 8.05 1.53 10.41
CA ASP A 200 8.59 0.94 11.64
C ASP A 200 8.00 1.71 12.83
N PRO A 201 7.20 1.06 13.70
CA PRO A 201 6.63 1.73 14.86
C PRO A 201 7.71 2.15 15.89
N ASN A 202 8.87 1.50 15.88
CA ASN A 202 9.96 1.73 16.84
C ASN A 202 10.99 2.76 16.36
N LEU A 203 10.98 3.12 15.08
CA LEU A 203 11.76 4.26 14.59
C LEU A 203 11.05 5.54 15.05
N SER A 204 11.44 6.02 16.23
CA SER A 204 11.22 7.41 16.59
C SER A 204 11.85 8.30 15.51
N GLU A 205 11.07 9.22 14.94
CA GLU A 205 11.65 10.32 14.18
C GLU A 205 12.66 10.99 15.11
N GLY A 206 13.94 10.89 14.74
CA GLY A 206 15.04 11.08 15.68
C GLY A 206 14.84 12.32 16.54
N ARG A 207 14.94 12.15 17.86
CA ARG A 207 15.47 13.22 18.71
C ARG A 207 16.86 13.53 18.15
N ARG A 208 16.96 14.59 17.37
CA ARG A 208 18.19 15.35 17.21
C ARG A 208 18.10 16.55 18.14
#